data_AF-A0A084BAC4-F1
#
_entry.id   AF-A0A084BAC4-F1
#
_cell.length_a   1.000
_cell.length_b   1.000
_cell.length_c   1.000
_cell.angle_alpha   90.00
_cell.angle_beta   90.00
_cell.angle_gamma   90.00
#
_symmetry.space_group_name_H-M   'P 1'
#
loop_
_entity.id
_entity.type
_entity.pdbx_description
1 polymer ?
#
loop_
_entity_poly.entity_id
_entity_poly.type
_entity_poly.pdbx_seq_one_letter_code
_entity_poly.pdbx_strand_id
1 'polypeptide(L)' 'MGTERISTVYAAELQGILLALQIAREDKQRGNTRSRVCIYTDNQADIRSSAKPKGKP' A
#
# COMPACT_ATOMS: atom_id res chain seq x y z
N MET A 1 -14.79 -18.85 -6.66
CA MET A 1 -15.25 -17.46 -6.47
C MET A 1 -16.46 -17.51 -5.56
N GLY A 2 -16.30 -17.12 -4.30
CA GLY A 2 -17.38 -17.11 -3.30
C GLY A 2 -17.86 -15.67 -3.10
N THR A 3 -19.16 -15.48 -3.20
CA THR A 3 -19.86 -14.22 -2.99
C THR A 3 -20.01 -13.96 -1.50
N GLU A 4 -19.01 -13.37 -0.86
CA GLU A 4 -19.15 -12.73 0.45
C GLU A 4 -17.86 -11.99 0.80
N ARG A 5 -17.99 -10.88 1.54
CA ARG A 5 -16.94 -9.92 1.92
C ARG A 5 -15.91 -10.52 2.88
N ILE A 6 -15.30 -11.64 2.51
CA ILE A 6 -14.22 -12.26 3.28
C ILE A 6 -12.92 -11.82 2.62
N SER A 7 -12.48 -10.60 3.00
CA SER A 7 -11.12 -10.18 2.76
C SER A 7 -10.25 -10.81 3.85
N THR A 8 -9.13 -11.42 3.47
CA THR A 8 -8.12 -11.79 4.46
C THR A 8 -7.52 -10.51 5.05
N VAL A 9 -6.96 -10.59 6.26
CA VAL A 9 -6.22 -9.48 6.89
C VAL A 9 -5.22 -8.88 5.89
N TYR A 10 -4.48 -9.75 5.20
CA TYR A 10 -3.56 -9.38 4.12
C TYR A 10 -4.22 -8.55 2.98
N ALA A 11 -5.37 -8.97 2.48
CA ALA A 11 -6.04 -8.28 1.37
C ALA A 11 -6.61 -6.92 1.80
N ALA A 12 -7.08 -6.78 3.05
CA ALA A 12 -7.53 -5.52 3.60
C ALA A 12 -6.37 -4.52 3.81
N GLU A 13 -5.23 -5.01 4.32
CA GLU A 13 -4.03 -4.20 4.54
C GLU A 13 -3.43 -3.71 3.21
N LEU A 14 -3.36 -4.58 2.21
CA LEU A 14 -2.89 -4.21 0.87
C LEU A 14 -3.80 -3.14 0.23
N GLN A 15 -5.12 -3.28 0.39
CA GLN A 15 -6.07 -2.25 -0.03
C GLN A 15 -5.86 -0.93 0.70
N GLY A 16 -5.53 -0.96 1.99
CA GLY A 16 -5.19 0.23 2.77
C GLY A 16 -3.97 0.98 2.22
N ILE A 17 -2.92 0.24 1.82
CA ILE A 17 -1.73 0.83 1.19
C ILE A 17 -2.06 1.43 -0.18
N LEU A 18 -2.85 0.72 -1.00
CA LEU A 18 -3.28 1.23 -2.30
C LEU A 18 -4.08 2.53 -2.16
N LEU A 19 -4.98 2.61 -1.19
CA LEU A 19 -5.76 3.81 -0.91
C LEU A 19 -4.87 4.98 -0.45
N ALA A 20 -3.92 4.74 0.46
CA ALA A 20 -2.97 5.77 0.90
C ALA A 20 -2.15 6.34 -0.26
N LEU A 21 -1.73 5.51 -1.22
CA LEU A 21 -1.04 5.94 -2.43
C LEU A 21 -1.95 6.73 -3.39
N GLN A 22 -3.22 6.35 -3.51
CA GLN A 22 -4.20 7.10 -4.31
C GLN A 22 -4.43 8.49 -3.73
N ILE A 23 -4.63 8.60 -2.41
CA ILE A 23 -4.79 9.88 -1.70
C ILE A 23 -3.55 10.76 -1.92
N ALA A 24 -2.35 10.20 -1.82
CA ALA A 24 -1.10 10.93 -2.07
C ALA A 24 -1.00 11.47 -3.51
N ARG A 25 -1.47 10.70 -4.50
CA ARG A 25 -1.50 11.14 -5.91
C ARG A 25 -2.53 12.23 -6.14
N GLU A 26 -3.72 12.10 -5.55
CA GLU A 26 -4.78 13.09 -5.67
C GLU A 26 -4.39 14.41 -4.98
N ASP A 27 -3.76 14.34 -3.81
CA ASP A 27 -3.18 15.48 -3.12
C ASP A 27 -2.19 16.25 -4.02
N LYS A 28 -1.30 15.52 -4.72
CA LYS A 28 -0.39 16.11 -5.70
C LYS A 28 -1.13 16.74 -6.89
N GLN A 29 -2.17 16.10 -7.41
CA GLN A 29 -2.98 16.63 -8.51
C GLN A 29 -3.72 17.92 -8.13
N ARG A 30 -4.06 18.08 -6.84
CA ARG A 30 -4.67 19.29 -6.28
C ARG A 30 -3.65 20.43 -6.06
N GLY A 31 -2.39 20.25 -6.47
CA GLY A 31 -1.35 21.28 -6.41
C GLY A 31 -0.49 21.24 -5.15
N ASN A 32 -0.70 20.26 -4.26
CA ASN A 32 0.15 20.11 -3.08
C ASN A 32 1.49 19.49 -3.45
N THR A 33 2.58 20.23 -3.23
CA THR A 33 3.95 19.76 -3.47
C THR A 33 4.52 19.12 -2.20
N ARG A 34 4.17 17.85 -1.96
CA ARG A 34 4.90 17.01 -1.02
C ARG A 34 6.05 16.30 -1.74
N SER A 35 7.28 16.51 -1.26
CA SER A 35 8.47 15.87 -1.83
C SER A 35 8.56 14.38 -1.51
N ARG A 36 7.89 13.93 -0.44
CA ARG A 36 7.86 12.53 0.02
C ARG A 36 6.53 12.22 0.72
N VAL A 37 6.13 10.95 0.66
CA VAL A 37 5.00 10.37 1.41
C VAL A 37 5.51 9.14 2.14
N CYS A 38 5.23 9.04 3.44
CA CYS A 38 5.58 7.91 4.28
C CYS A 38 4.30 7.19 4.70
N ILE A 39 4.22 5.89 4.43
CA ILE A 39 3.11 5.02 4.83
C ILE A 39 3.69 4.04 5.86
N TYR A 40 3.12 3.99 7.06
CA TYR A 40 3.48 3.04 8.10
C TYR A 40 2.45 1.91 8.12
N THR A 41 2.91 0.67 8.03
CA THR A 41 2.07 -0.53 8.11
C THR A 41 2.80 -1.58 8.95
N ASP A 42 2.06 -2.30 9.76
CA ASP A 42 2.52 -3.48 10.51
C ASP A 42 2.38 -4.78 9.71
N ASN A 43 1.76 -4.74 8.52
CA ASN A 43 1.68 -5.88 7.63
C ASN A 43 3.03 -6.20 6.98
N GLN A 44 3.80 -7.08 7.62
CA GLN A 44 5.08 -7.54 7.09
C GLN A 44 4.98 -8.17 5.71
N ALA A 45 3.82 -8.73 5.33
CA ALA A 45 3.64 -9.32 4.01
C ALA A 45 3.57 -8.23 2.92
N ASP A 46 2.96 -7.07 3.20
CA ASP A 46 2.94 -5.94 2.27
C ASP A 46 4.30 -5.23 2.14
N ILE A 47 5.05 -5.14 3.23
CA ILE A 47 6.42 -4.62 3.21
C ILE A 47 7.30 -5.51 2.32
N ARG A 48 7.18 -6.84 2.46
CA ARG A 48 7.95 -7.81 1.67
C ARG A 48 7.50 -7.89 0.21
N SER A 49 6.22 -7.66 -0.09
CA SER A 49 5.70 -7.68 -1.46
C SER A 49 6.08 -6.42 -2.26
N SER A 50 6.23 -5.28 -1.59
CA SER A 50 6.62 -4.00 -2.19
C SER A 50 8.14 -3.77 -2.26
N ALA A 51 8.92 -4.38 -1.36
CA ALA A 51 10.38 -4.37 -1.42
C ALA A 51 10.87 -5.42 -2.42
N LYS A 52 11.56 -5.01 -3.50
CA LYS A 52 12.33 -5.97 -4.32
C LYS A 52 13.30 -6.70 -3.39
N PRO A 53 13.33 -8.04 -3.35
CA PRO A 53 14.41 -8.74 -2.67
C PRO A 53 15.71 -8.34 -3.38
N LYS A 54 16.53 -7.52 -2.73
CA LYS A 54 17.94 -7.38 -3.12
C LYS A 54 18.57 -8.75 -2.88
N GLY A 55 19.16 -9.31 -3.92
CA GLY A 55 19.51 -10.73 -4.02
C GLY A 55 20.25 -11.28 -2.80
N LYS A 56 20.03 -12.57 -2.53
CA LYS A 56 21.11 -13.37 -1.96
C LYS A 56 22.16 -13.58 -3.06
N PRO A 57 23.46 -13.45 -2.78
CA PRO A 57 24.47 -14.05 -3.64
C PRO A 57 24.25 -15.57 -3.74
#